data_AF-A0A821WZP1-F1
#
_entry.id   AF-A0A821WZP1-F1
#
_cell.length_a   1.000
_cell.length_b   1.000
_cell.length_c   1.000
_cell.angle_alpha   90.00
_cell.angle_beta   90.00
_cell.angle_gamma   90.00
#
_symmetry.space_group_name_H-M   'P 1'
#
loop_
_entity.id
_entity.type
_entity.pdbx_description
1 polymer ?
#
loop_
_entity_poly.entity_id
_entity_poly.type
_entity_poly.pdbx_seq_one_letter_code
_entity_poly.pdbx_strand_id
1 'polypeptide(L)' 'MPDTKKNNNTEATSSNMIDVVIVGGGFTGLYMLYRLRESGFSAKVIEAADGIGGVWYWNCYPGARCDIEAMQYSYSFS' A
#
# COMPACT_ATOMS: atom_id res chain seq x y z
N MET A 1 50.46 -17.91 -14.78
CA MET A 1 50.49 -17.00 -13.62
C MET A 1 50.10 -15.60 -14.08
N PRO A 2 49.45 -14.79 -13.24
CA PRO A 2 48.11 -14.27 -13.52
C PRO A 2 48.06 -12.74 -13.58
N ASP A 3 46.96 -12.18 -14.11
CA ASP A 3 46.41 -10.93 -13.59
C ASP A 3 44.88 -11.03 -13.56
N THR A 4 44.45 -11.59 -12.44
CA THR A 4 43.14 -11.48 -11.82
C THR A 4 42.69 -10.01 -11.78
N LYS A 5 41.61 -9.65 -12.49
CA LYS A 5 40.78 -8.51 -12.09
C LYS A 5 39.41 -9.00 -11.63
N LYS A 6 39.25 -8.85 -10.32
CA LYS A 6 38.09 -9.19 -9.50
C LYS A 6 36.80 -8.56 -10.02
N ASN A 7 35.85 -9.44 -10.26
CA ASN A 7 34.42 -9.40 -9.93
C ASN A 7 34.03 -8.17 -9.10
N ASN A 8 33.40 -7.18 -9.75
CA ASN A 8 32.65 -6.17 -9.02
C ASN A 8 31.22 -6.69 -8.88
N ASN A 9 30.93 -7.17 -7.68
CA ASN A 9 29.60 -7.50 -7.19
C ASN A 9 28.62 -6.39 -7.58
N THR A 10 27.85 -6.62 -8.63
CA THR A 10 26.56 -5.95 -8.78
C THR A 10 25.61 -6.92 -8.11
N GLU A 11 25.39 -6.74 -6.80
CA GLU A 11 24.29 -7.40 -6.11
C GLU A 11 23.05 -7.09 -6.93
N ALA A 12 22.61 -8.09 -7.71
CA ALA A 12 21.33 -8.06 -8.36
C ALA A 12 20.33 -7.80 -7.24
N THR A 13 19.80 -6.58 -7.18
CA THR A 13 18.63 -6.28 -6.36
C THR A 13 17.62 -7.30 -6.83
N SER A 14 17.38 -8.33 -6.03
CA SER A 14 16.39 -9.35 -6.34
C SER A 14 15.12 -8.58 -6.61
N SER A 15 14.71 -8.53 -7.88
CA SER A 15 13.55 -7.78 -8.31
C SER A 15 12.38 -8.42 -7.57
N ASN A 16 11.99 -7.81 -6.45
CA ASN A 16 10.83 -8.21 -5.67
C ASN A 16 9.63 -7.91 -6.56
N MET A 17 9.33 -8.86 -7.45
CA MET A 17 8.17 -8.79 -8.32
C MET A 17 6.95 -8.81 -7.41
N ILE A 18 6.13 -7.77 -7.57
CA ILE A 18 4.87 -7.63 -6.87
C ILE A 18 3.80 -7.87 -7.93
N ASP A 19 2.82 -8.71 -7.62
CA ASP A 19 1.75 -9.05 -8.55
C ASP A 19 0.82 -7.85 -8.79
N VAL A 20 0.56 -7.06 -7.74
CA VAL A 20 -0.36 -5.92 -7.78
C VAL A 20 0.19 -4.69 -7.05
N VAL A 21 0.19 -3.55 -7.74
CA VAL A 21 0.45 -2.24 -7.13
C VAL A 21 -0.85 -1.47 -7.05
N ILE A 22 -1.15 -0.94 -5.86
CA ILE A 22 -2.35 -0.20 -5.52
C ILE A 22 -1.96 1.25 -5.29
N VAL A 23 -2.64 2.19 -5.93
CA VAL A 23 -2.40 3.63 -5.72
C VAL A 23 -3.53 4.20 -4.87
N GLY A 24 -3.17 4.75 -3.71
CA GLY A 24 -4.08 5.29 -2.71
C GLY A 24 -4.27 4.35 -1.52
N GLY A 25 -3.97 4.86 -0.32
CA GLY A 25 -4.16 4.25 1.00
C GLY A 25 -5.43 4.75 1.70
N GLY A 26 -6.50 4.99 0.94
CA GLY A 26 -7.84 5.24 1.47
C GLY A 26 -8.60 3.94 1.76
N PHE A 27 -9.89 4.06 2.06
CA PHE A 27 -10.76 2.93 2.36
C PHE A 27 -10.69 1.84 1.26
N THR A 28 -10.98 2.17 0.00
CA THR A 28 -10.93 1.20 -1.10
C THR A 28 -9.55 0.55 -1.27
N GLY A 29 -8.46 1.30 -1.14
CA GLY A 29 -7.10 0.77 -1.31
C GLY A 29 -6.71 -0.23 -0.23
N LEU A 30 -7.09 0.06 1.03
CA LEU A 30 -6.86 -0.85 2.15
C LEU A 30 -7.71 -2.12 2.02
N TYR A 31 -8.97 -2.00 1.61
CA TYR A 31 -9.81 -3.17 1.37
C TYR A 31 -9.28 -4.05 0.23
N MET A 32 -8.83 -3.43 -0.87
CA MET A 32 -8.25 -4.17 -1.98
C MET A 32 -6.94 -4.88 -1.58
N LEU A 33 -6.09 -4.22 -0.77
CA LEU A 33 -4.90 -4.85 -0.21
C LEU A 33 -5.24 -6.06 0.65
N TYR A 34 -6.23 -5.93 1.53
CA TYR A 34 -6.71 -7.02 2.38
C TYR A 34 -7.17 -8.21 1.55
N ARG A 35 -8.08 -7.97 0.58
CA ARG A 35 -8.63 -9.01 -0.30
C ARG A 35 -7.59 -9.70 -1.17
N LEU A 36 -6.64 -8.96 -1.73
CA LEU A 36 -5.59 -9.53 -2.58
C LEU A 36 -4.64 -10.42 -1.78
N ARG A 37 -4.31 -10.03 -0.54
CA ARG A 37 -3.50 -10.86 0.35
C ARG A 37 -4.22 -12.14 0.77
N GLU A 38 -5.52 -12.07 1.06
CA GLU A 38 -6.33 -13.28 1.32
C GLU A 38 -6.37 -14.22 0.10
N SER A 39 -6.34 -13.67 -1.12
CA SER A 39 -6.28 -14.44 -2.37
C SER A 39 -4.86 -14.92 -2.75
N GLY A 40 -3.86 -14.69 -1.90
CA GLY A 40 -2.49 -15.19 -2.09
C GLY A 40 -1.61 -14.35 -3.02
N PHE A 41 -2.05 -13.16 -3.43
CA PHE A 41 -1.25 -12.26 -4.26
C PHE A 41 -0.30 -11.42 -3.41
N SER A 42 0.91 -11.18 -3.93
CA SER A 42 1.78 -10.15 -3.40
C SER A 42 1.27 -8.78 -3.86
N ALA A 43 0.93 -7.91 -2.89
CA ALA A 43 0.36 -6.60 -3.18
C ALA A 43 1.01 -5.50 -2.32
N LYS A 44 1.21 -4.32 -2.94
CA LYS A 44 1.78 -3.14 -2.28
C LYS A 44 0.91 -1.92 -2.56
N VAL A 45 0.66 -1.13 -1.52
CA VAL A 45 -0.01 0.17 -1.62
C VAL A 45 1.04 1.28 -1.67
N ILE A 46 0.82 2.26 -2.54
CA ILE A 46 1.56 3.52 -2.59
C ILE A 46 0.55 4.64 -2.29
N GLU A 47 0.81 5.42 -1.26
CA GLU A 47 0.00 6.58 -0.86
C GLU A 47 0.88 7.83 -0.95
N ALA A 48 0.26 8.95 -1.38
CA ALA A 48 0.93 10.23 -1.51
C ALA A 48 1.01 10.99 -0.17
N ALA A 49 0.04 10.76 0.72
CA ALA A 49 0.06 11.23 2.10
C ALA A 49 1.11 10.52 2.96
N ASP A 50 1.53 11.16 4.06
CA ASP A 50 2.41 10.54 5.05
C ASP A 50 1.70 9.48 5.91
N GLY A 51 0.38 9.31 5.73
CA GLY A 51 -0.44 8.35 6.43
C GLY A 51 -1.61 7.85 5.60
N ILE A 52 -2.30 6.83 6.14
CA ILE A 52 -3.49 6.25 5.51
C ILE A 52 -4.75 7.04 5.87
N GLY A 53 -5.81 6.87 5.07
CA GLY A 53 -7.12 7.45 5.33
C GLY A 53 -7.77 8.09 4.11
N GLY A 54 -6.99 8.39 3.07
CA GLY A 54 -7.47 8.99 1.83
C GLY A 54 -8.15 10.33 2.12
N VAL A 55 -9.43 10.46 1.77
CA VAL A 55 -10.22 11.68 2.03
C VAL A 55 -10.14 12.12 3.48
N TRP A 56 -10.15 11.18 4.43
CA TRP A 56 -10.11 11.47 5.87
C TRP A 56 -8.74 11.89 6.38
N TYR A 57 -7.67 11.59 5.65
CA TYR A 57 -6.33 12.11 5.96
C TYR A 57 -6.20 13.57 5.53
N TRP A 58 -6.65 13.89 4.32
CA TRP A 58 -6.48 15.23 3.73
C TRP A 58 -7.50 16.26 4.25
N ASN A 59 -8.72 15.84 4.59
CA ASN A 59 -9.80 16.75 4.97
C ASN A 59 -9.98 16.82 6.48
N CYS A 60 -9.17 17.66 7.12
CA CYS A 60 -9.19 17.90 8.56
C CYS A 60 -9.67 19.32 8.90
N TYR A 61 -10.62 19.86 8.13
CA TYR A 61 -11.22 21.17 8.43
C TYR A 61 -12.25 21.07 9.56
N PRO A 62 -12.51 22.16 10.32
CA PRO A 62 -13.48 22.15 11.40
C PRO A 62 -14.88 21.73 10.92
N GLY A 63 -15.45 20.70 11.55
CA GLY A 63 -16.79 20.19 11.23
C GLY A 63 -16.83 19.13 10.12
N ALA A 64 -15.68 18.66 9.62
CA ALA A 64 -15.60 17.48 8.75
C ALA A 64 -16.25 16.26 9.44
N ARG A 65 -17.20 15.62 8.76
CA ARG A 65 -17.98 14.49 9.26
C ARG A 65 -18.51 13.63 8.12
N CYS A 66 -18.92 12.42 8.43
CA CYS A 66 -19.72 11.60 7.52
C CYS A 66 -21.21 11.90 7.73
N ASP A 67 -22.00 11.88 6.67
CA ASP A 67 -23.46 12.06 6.73
C ASP A 67 -24.22 10.73 6.95
N ILE A 68 -23.48 9.63 7.11
CA ILE A 68 -24.00 8.28 7.34
C ILE A 68 -23.64 7.84 8.76
N GLU A 69 -24.48 6.99 9.36
CA GLU A 69 -24.20 6.42 10.68
C GLU A 69 -22.88 5.64 10.69
N ALA A 70 -22.10 5.78 11.76
CA ALA A 70 -20.78 5.14 11.87
C ALA A 70 -20.83 3.60 11.71
N MET A 71 -21.94 2.97 12.14
CA MET A 71 -22.15 1.53 11.96
C MET A 71 -22.21 1.12 10.49
N GLN A 72 -22.78 1.97 9.63
CA GLN A 72 -22.86 1.73 8.19
C GLN A 72 -21.58 2.16 7.47
N TYR A 73 -20.90 3.19 7.98
CA TYR A 73 -19.63 3.70 7.43
C TYR A 73 -18.41 3.08 8.13
N SER A 74 -18.39 1.74 8.20
CA SER A 74 -17.28 0.98 8.77
C SER A 74 -17.05 -0.32 7.99
N TYR A 75 -15.88 -0.93 8.16
CA TYR A 75 -15.67 -2.28 7.63
C TYR A 75 -16.41 -3.30 8.48
N SER A 76 -17.02 -4.28 7.83
CA SER A 76 -17.65 -5.43 8.49
C SER A 76 -16.69 -6.60 8.70
N PHE A 77 -15.44 -6.49 8.24
CA PHE A 77 -14.39 -7.50 8.37
C PHE A 77 -13.28 -7.01 9.30
N SER A 78 -12.46 -7.92 9.81
CA SER A 78 -11.28 -7.64 10.64
C SER A 78 -10.06 -8.40 10.14
#